data_AF-A0A6C0EXD7-F1
#
_entry.id   AF-A0A6C0EXD7-F1
#
_cell.length_a   1.000
_cell.length_b   1.000
_cell.length_c   1.000
_cell.angle_alpha   90.00
_cell.angle_beta   90.00
_cell.angle_gamma   90.00
#
_symmetry.space_group_name_H-M   'P 1'
#
loop_
_entity.id
_entity.type
_entity.pdbx_description
1 polymer ?
#
loop_
_entity_poly.entity_id
_entity_poly.type
_entity_poly.pdbx_seq_one_letter_code
_entity_poly.pdbx_strand_id
1 'polypeptide(L)'
;MSNIETVDKKIINDDETYYSNISPEQKKKEEIVPFWTENPNVLFQQKYFFEFFPTENMSYSQKLNAVSRMVLFLTIISFIFTKSINLLIISAITLFFIFVLFYYKEQEKLKLKLQNKTIDLEKTMEGFDNIAIDTLRQNNIKIPDKVFEPPSSHNPFSNVLMSDYDYNVHKKPAAPAFNTNVNNDILDQAKQLVREANPDQPDISDKLFKDLGEQFVFEQSLRPFHSNPSTTIPNDQQGFAEFCYGSMVSCKEGNMFACARNLARHTN
;
A
#
# COMPACT_ATOMS: atom_id res chain seq x y z
N MET A 1 31.31 18.85 1.35
CA MET A 1 31.51 17.71 0.42
C MET A 1 31.77 16.43 1.22
N SER A 2 30.87 16.09 2.15
CA SER A 2 31.05 14.96 3.10
C SER A 2 29.74 14.38 3.66
N ASN A 3 28.57 14.69 3.08
CA ASN A 3 27.26 14.27 3.61
C ASN A 3 26.44 13.43 2.63
N ILE A 4 27.06 12.89 1.57
CA ILE A 4 26.38 12.01 0.60
C ILE A 4 26.66 10.53 0.93
N GLU A 5 27.83 10.19 1.47
CA GLU A 5 28.19 8.81 1.82
C GLU A 5 27.50 8.24 3.07
N THR A 6 26.95 9.09 3.94
CA THR A 6 26.31 8.66 5.19
C THR A 6 24.85 8.24 5.01
N VAL A 7 24.19 8.68 3.93
CA VAL A 7 22.80 8.32 3.61
C VAL A 7 22.74 6.93 2.96
N ASP A 8 23.69 6.63 2.07
CA ASP A 8 23.76 5.33 1.40
C ASP A 8 24.01 4.16 2.37
N LYS A 9 24.77 4.38 3.45
CA LYS A 9 25.01 3.33 4.47
C LYS A 9 23.82 3.06 5.39
N LYS A 10 22.88 3.99 5.52
CA LYS A 10 21.71 3.82 6.39
C LYS A 10 20.59 3.06 5.68
N ILE A 11 20.42 3.30 4.38
CA ILE A 11 19.44 2.62 3.53
C ILE A 11 19.78 1.12 3.37
N ILE A 12 21.08 0.77 3.38
CA ILE A 12 21.53 -0.63 3.29
C ILE A 12 21.25 -1.43 4.57
N ASN A 13 21.19 -0.78 5.75
CA ASN A 13 21.01 -1.47 7.03
C ASN A 13 19.53 -1.74 7.40
N ASP A 14 18.59 -0.97 6.85
CA ASP A 14 17.17 -1.14 7.20
C ASP A 14 16.53 -2.32 6.44
N ASP A 15 17.05 -2.69 5.25
CA ASP A 15 16.62 -3.88 4.49
C ASP A 15 16.99 -5.22 5.15
N GLU A 16 17.99 -5.26 6.04
CA GLU A 16 18.37 -6.49 6.77
C GLU A 16 17.37 -6.83 7.89
N THR A 17 16.61 -5.86 8.39
CA THR A 17 15.75 -6.07 9.57
C THR A 17 14.41 -6.75 9.25
N TYR A 18 13.95 -6.69 7.99
CA TYR A 18 12.69 -7.34 7.56
C TYR A 18 12.82 -8.87 7.39
N TYR A 19 14.03 -9.39 7.16
CA TYR A 19 14.28 -10.83 6.99
C TYR A 19 14.65 -11.57 8.28
N SER A 20 14.53 -10.92 9.44
CA SER A 20 15.06 -11.46 10.71
C SER A 20 14.20 -12.52 11.41
N ASN A 21 13.01 -12.83 10.91
CA ASN A 21 12.08 -13.78 11.57
C ASN A 21 11.67 -14.98 10.70
N ILE A 22 12.63 -15.64 10.05
CA ILE A 22 12.40 -16.93 9.38
C ILE A 22 13.38 -17.97 9.96
N SER A 23 12.80 -19.06 10.48
CA SER A 23 13.49 -20.23 11.06
C SER A 23 14.61 -20.77 10.14
N PRO A 24 15.73 -21.32 10.67
CA PRO A 24 17.00 -21.46 9.94
C PRO A 24 17.06 -22.49 8.80
N GLU A 25 15.96 -23.15 8.40
CA GLU A 25 16.05 -24.40 7.64
C GLU A 25 15.78 -24.32 6.12
N GLN A 26 15.56 -23.15 5.52
CA GLN A 26 15.38 -23.05 4.06
C GLN A 26 16.06 -21.84 3.43
N LYS A 27 17.39 -21.72 3.54
CA LYS A 27 18.19 -20.85 2.66
C LYS A 27 18.78 -21.67 1.50
N LYS A 28 17.96 -22.00 0.50
CA LYS A 28 18.48 -22.31 -0.83
C LYS A 28 18.47 -21.00 -1.61
N LYS A 29 19.66 -20.46 -1.87
CA LYS A 29 19.87 -19.24 -2.67
C LYS A 29 19.12 -19.41 -4.00
N GLU A 30 18.05 -18.64 -4.23
CA GLU A 30 17.33 -18.66 -5.50
C GLU A 30 18.27 -18.09 -6.57
N GLU A 31 18.81 -18.96 -7.42
CA GLU A 31 19.61 -18.53 -8.56
C GLU A 31 18.70 -17.93 -9.63
N ILE A 32 18.97 -16.68 -10.01
CA ILE A 32 18.22 -15.98 -11.05
C ILE A 32 18.61 -16.60 -12.40
N VAL A 33 17.69 -17.36 -12.99
CA VAL A 33 17.88 -17.99 -14.31
C VAL A 33 17.40 -17.04 -15.42
N PRO A 34 18.27 -16.58 -16.34
CA PRO A 34 17.88 -15.70 -17.43
C PRO A 34 17.04 -16.46 -18.47
N PHE A 35 16.26 -15.72 -19.26
CA PHE A 35 15.51 -16.31 -20.38
C PHE A 35 16.46 -16.69 -21.52
N TRP A 36 16.11 -17.70 -22.31
CA TRP A 36 17.01 -18.26 -23.32
C TRP A 36 17.37 -17.29 -24.46
N THR A 37 16.66 -16.18 -24.66
CA THR A 37 17.07 -15.14 -25.62
C THR A 37 18.26 -14.33 -25.14
N GLU A 38 18.42 -14.15 -23.83
CA GLU A 38 19.58 -13.49 -23.24
C GLU A 38 20.78 -14.45 -23.24
N ASN A 39 20.53 -15.72 -22.91
CA ASN A 39 21.55 -16.75 -22.91
C ASN A 39 21.00 -18.09 -23.43
N PRO A 40 21.24 -18.45 -24.71
CA PRO A 40 20.71 -19.67 -25.31
C PRO A 40 21.25 -20.96 -24.67
N ASN A 41 22.44 -20.90 -24.06
CA ASN A 41 23.03 -22.06 -23.40
C ASN A 41 22.20 -22.54 -22.20
N VAL A 42 21.31 -21.70 -21.65
CA VAL A 42 20.42 -22.07 -20.54
C VAL A 42 19.54 -23.28 -20.89
N LEU A 43 19.21 -23.48 -22.17
CA LEU A 43 18.39 -24.62 -22.60
C LEU A 43 19.13 -25.95 -22.50
N PHE A 44 20.47 -25.95 -22.52
CA PHE A 44 21.31 -27.15 -22.54
C PHE A 44 22.18 -27.32 -21.27
N GLN A 45 21.99 -26.48 -20.26
CA GLN A 45 22.73 -26.59 -18.99
C GLN A 45 22.33 -27.87 -18.23
N GLN A 46 23.34 -28.65 -17.79
CA GLN A 46 23.15 -29.93 -17.08
C GLN A 46 22.25 -29.80 -15.85
N LYS A 47 22.35 -28.68 -15.12
CA LYS A 47 21.56 -28.41 -13.92
C LYS A 47 20.05 -28.38 -14.17
N TYR A 48 19.63 -27.94 -15.36
CA TYR A 48 18.22 -27.73 -15.72
C TYR A 48 17.74 -28.69 -16.81
N PHE A 49 18.54 -29.72 -17.14
CA PHE A 49 18.30 -30.60 -18.28
C PHE A 49 17.01 -31.42 -18.15
N PHE A 50 16.65 -31.82 -16.92
CA PHE A 50 15.44 -32.59 -16.63
C PHE A 50 14.23 -31.74 -16.19
N GLU A 51 14.35 -30.42 -16.26
CA GLU A 51 13.25 -29.49 -15.96
C GLU A 51 12.36 -29.29 -17.19
N PHE A 52 11.52 -30.28 -17.50
CA PHE A 52 10.62 -30.24 -18.65
C PHE A 52 9.27 -29.57 -18.36
N PHE A 53 8.90 -29.44 -17.09
CA PHE A 53 7.60 -28.89 -16.67
C PHE A 53 7.78 -27.69 -15.74
N PRO A 54 6.95 -26.63 -15.89
CA PRO A 54 6.96 -25.52 -14.97
C PRO A 54 6.42 -25.96 -13.60
N THR A 55 7.14 -25.67 -12.53
CA THR A 55 6.70 -25.92 -11.14
C THR A 55 6.53 -24.61 -10.38
N GLU A 56 5.77 -24.61 -9.28
CA GLU A 56 5.45 -23.38 -8.55
C GLU A 56 6.70 -22.65 -8.04
N ASN A 57 7.72 -23.42 -7.63
CA ASN A 57 8.99 -22.94 -7.08
C ASN A 57 9.95 -22.35 -8.12
N MET A 58 9.57 -22.26 -9.40
CA MET A 58 10.41 -21.73 -10.47
C MET A 58 10.13 -20.26 -10.77
N SER A 59 11.20 -19.52 -11.09
CA SER A 59 11.06 -18.16 -11.63
C SER A 59 10.33 -18.16 -12.98
N TYR A 60 9.70 -17.05 -13.34
CA TYR A 60 8.95 -16.96 -14.61
C TYR A 60 9.81 -17.29 -15.83
N SER A 61 11.04 -16.80 -15.89
CA SER A 61 11.98 -17.08 -16.98
C SER A 61 12.35 -18.57 -17.03
N GLN A 62 12.55 -19.21 -15.88
CA GLN A 62 12.81 -20.64 -15.78
C GLN A 62 11.61 -21.49 -16.23
N LYS A 63 10.38 -21.08 -15.90
CA LYS A 63 9.15 -21.73 -16.38
C LYS A 63 9.05 -21.73 -17.91
N LEU A 64 9.32 -20.59 -18.56
CA LEU A 64 9.33 -20.53 -20.03
C LEU A 64 10.48 -21.34 -20.64
N ASN A 65 11.66 -21.31 -20.02
CA ASN A 65 12.79 -22.13 -20.47
C ASN A 65 12.46 -23.64 -20.38
N ALA A 66 11.78 -24.10 -19.33
CA ALA A 66 11.32 -25.48 -19.19
C ALA A 66 10.39 -25.89 -20.34
N VAL A 67 9.42 -25.04 -20.68
CA VAL A 67 8.50 -25.27 -21.82
C VAL A 67 9.27 -25.28 -23.15
N SER A 68 10.20 -24.34 -23.37
CA SER A 68 11.03 -24.32 -24.59
C SER A 68 11.91 -25.58 -24.72
N ARG A 69 12.47 -26.10 -23.62
CA ARG A 69 13.22 -27.37 -23.63
C ARG A 69 12.32 -28.56 -23.98
N MET A 70 11.11 -28.63 -23.43
CA MET A 70 10.14 -29.67 -23.76
C MET A 70 9.80 -29.65 -25.25
N VAL A 71 9.53 -28.48 -25.83
CA VAL A 71 9.29 -28.32 -27.27
C VAL A 71 10.48 -28.85 -28.08
N LEU A 72 11.71 -28.42 -27.76
CA LEU A 72 12.90 -28.89 -28.47
C LEU A 72 13.08 -30.41 -28.38
N PHE A 73 12.91 -30.99 -27.19
CA PHE A 73 13.04 -32.43 -26.99
C PHE A 73 12.00 -33.22 -27.79
N LEU A 74 10.73 -32.82 -27.74
CA LEU A 74 9.66 -33.45 -28.52
C LEU A 74 9.90 -33.33 -30.02
N THR A 75 10.49 -32.22 -30.46
CA THR A 75 10.74 -31.99 -31.89
C THR A 75 11.89 -32.83 -32.42
N ILE A 76 12.93 -33.06 -31.61
CA ILE A 76 14.03 -33.96 -31.96
C ILE A 76 13.51 -35.39 -32.08
N ILE A 77 12.74 -35.86 -31.08
CA ILE A 77 12.14 -37.19 -31.09
C ILE A 77 11.22 -37.35 -32.31
N SER A 78 10.29 -36.42 -32.49
CA SER A 78 9.31 -36.48 -33.60
C SER A 78 9.99 -36.43 -34.96
N PHE A 79 11.07 -35.65 -35.10
CA PHE A 79 11.83 -35.58 -36.34
C PHE A 79 12.55 -36.90 -36.66
N ILE A 80 13.07 -37.62 -35.66
CA ILE A 80 13.71 -38.93 -35.88
C ILE A 80 12.71 -39.95 -36.45
N PHE A 81 11.46 -39.93 -35.98
CA PHE A 81 10.42 -40.86 -36.44
C PHE A 81 9.81 -40.47 -37.78
N THR A 82 9.43 -39.20 -37.96
CA THR A 82 8.64 -38.77 -39.13
C THR A 82 9.50 -38.21 -40.27
N LYS A 83 10.71 -37.72 -39.98
CA LYS A 83 11.63 -37.05 -40.94
C LYS A 83 11.00 -35.95 -41.78
N SER A 84 9.94 -35.31 -41.29
CA SER A 84 9.23 -34.26 -42.01
C SER A 84 9.71 -32.87 -41.61
N ILE A 85 10.01 -32.03 -42.61
CA ILE A 85 10.43 -30.64 -42.40
C ILE A 85 9.29 -29.81 -41.77
N ASN A 86 8.04 -30.17 -42.07
CA ASN A 86 6.86 -29.48 -41.54
C ASN A 86 6.84 -29.45 -40.00
N LEU A 87 7.32 -30.51 -39.34
CA LEU A 87 7.41 -30.55 -37.87
C LEU A 87 8.43 -29.55 -37.32
N LEU A 88 9.54 -29.34 -38.04
CA LEU A 88 10.53 -28.32 -37.67
C LEU A 88 9.93 -26.91 -37.80
N ILE A 89 9.15 -26.64 -38.85
CA ILE A 89 8.49 -25.34 -39.04
C ILE A 89 7.49 -25.07 -37.91
N ILE A 90 6.66 -26.05 -37.56
CA ILE A 90 5.70 -25.91 -36.45
C ILE A 90 6.43 -25.63 -35.13
N SER A 91 7.55 -26.33 -34.88
CA SER A 91 8.36 -26.08 -33.68
C SER A 91 8.91 -24.67 -33.61
N ALA A 92 9.40 -24.13 -34.73
CA ALA A 92 9.92 -22.78 -34.80
C ALA A 92 8.81 -21.75 -34.52
N ILE A 93 7.60 -21.97 -35.05
CA ILE A 93 6.43 -21.12 -34.77
C ILE A 93 6.07 -21.17 -33.28
N THR A 94 6.09 -22.36 -32.64
CA THR A 94 5.79 -22.46 -31.20
C THR A 94 6.83 -21.75 -30.32
N LEU A 95 8.12 -21.84 -30.65
CA LEU A 95 9.18 -21.11 -29.94
C LEU A 95 9.03 -19.60 -30.14
N PHE A 96 8.60 -19.15 -31.33
CA PHE A 96 8.28 -17.75 -31.58
C PHE A 96 7.13 -17.24 -30.69
N PHE A 97 6.06 -18.00 -30.51
CA PHE A 97 4.99 -17.61 -29.57
C PHE A 97 5.48 -17.52 -28.12
N ILE A 98 6.36 -18.43 -27.68
CA ILE A 98 6.96 -18.36 -26.34
C ILE A 98 7.80 -17.10 -26.18
N PHE A 99 8.55 -16.71 -27.21
CA PHE A 99 9.29 -15.45 -27.24
C PHE A 99 8.37 -14.23 -27.11
N VAL A 100 7.27 -14.19 -27.88
CA VAL A 100 6.29 -13.09 -27.81
C VAL A 100 5.68 -12.97 -26.41
N LEU A 101 5.35 -14.11 -25.76
CA LEU A 101 4.82 -14.12 -24.39
C LEU A 101 5.83 -13.55 -23.38
N PHE A 102 7.11 -13.93 -23.49
CA PHE A 102 8.16 -13.37 -22.64
C PHE A 102 8.26 -11.85 -22.81
N TYR A 103 8.33 -11.39 -24.07
CA TYR A 103 8.47 -9.97 -24.39
C TYR A 103 7.30 -9.13 -23.87
N TYR A 104 6.06 -9.62 -24.02
CA TYR A 104 4.87 -8.93 -23.50
C TYR A 104 4.93 -8.75 -21.98
N LYS A 105 5.31 -9.80 -21.25
CA LYS A 105 5.39 -9.73 -19.78
C LYS A 105 6.56 -8.88 -19.29
N GLU A 106 7.67 -8.85 -20.03
CA GLU A 106 8.79 -7.96 -19.74
C GLU A 106 8.38 -6.49 -19.86
N GLN A 107 7.60 -6.14 -20.88
CA GLN A 107 7.03 -4.80 -21.06
C GLN A 107 6.07 -4.42 -19.92
N GLU A 108 5.23 -5.33 -19.46
CA GLU A 108 4.37 -5.09 -18.28
C GLU A 108 5.20 -4.83 -17.02
N LYS A 109 6.24 -5.64 -16.76
CA LYS A 109 7.15 -5.43 -15.63
C LYS A 109 7.86 -4.08 -15.69
N LEU A 110 8.27 -3.64 -16.87
CA LEU A 110 8.89 -2.33 -17.07
C LEU A 110 7.91 -1.19 -16.78
N LYS A 111 6.65 -1.30 -17.24
CA LYS A 111 5.60 -0.31 -16.94
C LYS A 111 5.30 -0.23 -15.45
N LEU A 112 5.19 -1.36 -14.76
CA LEU A 112 4.97 -1.42 -13.31
C LEU A 112 6.14 -0.81 -12.53
N LYS A 113 7.39 -1.12 -12.91
CA LYS A 113 8.58 -0.51 -12.31
C LYS A 113 8.63 0.99 -12.55
N LEU A 114 8.25 1.45 -13.75
CA LEU A 114 8.20 2.86 -14.07
C LEU A 114 7.14 3.55 -13.22
N GLN A 115 5.93 3.02 -13.14
CA GLN A 115 4.84 3.56 -12.32
C GLN A 115 5.19 3.62 -10.84
N ASN A 116 5.76 2.56 -10.27
CA ASN A 116 6.19 2.55 -8.87
C ASN A 116 7.30 3.58 -8.62
N LYS A 117 8.25 3.71 -9.55
CA LYS A 117 9.28 4.75 -9.48
C LYS A 117 8.67 6.15 -9.59
N THR A 118 7.63 6.36 -10.40
CA THR A 118 6.92 7.64 -10.44
C THR A 118 6.20 7.92 -9.13
N ILE A 119 5.56 6.92 -8.50
CA ILE A 119 4.88 7.05 -7.20
C ILE A 119 5.88 7.36 -6.07
N ASP A 120 7.03 6.69 -6.05
CA ASP A 120 8.09 6.96 -5.06
C ASP A 120 8.72 8.34 -5.27
N LEU A 121 8.85 8.77 -6.53
CA LEU A 121 9.33 10.08 -6.91
C LEU A 121 8.30 11.17 -6.61
N GLU A 122 7.00 10.94 -6.80
CA GLU A 122 5.91 11.85 -6.45
C GLU A 122 5.84 12.02 -4.93
N LYS A 123 6.03 10.95 -4.16
CA LYS A 123 6.14 11.00 -2.69
C LYS A 123 7.38 11.75 -2.17
N THR A 124 8.41 11.95 -3.00
CA THR A 124 9.64 12.70 -2.67
C THR A 124 9.76 14.05 -3.41
N MET A 125 8.94 14.31 -4.43
CA MET A 125 8.95 15.48 -5.31
C MET A 125 7.58 16.18 -5.44
N GLU A 126 6.61 15.89 -4.57
CA GLU A 126 5.51 16.82 -4.31
C GLU A 126 6.08 18.14 -3.74
N GLY A 127 6.62 18.99 -4.62
CA GLY A 127 7.01 20.38 -4.36
C GLY A 127 5.80 21.31 -4.21
N PHE A 128 4.63 20.74 -3.97
CA PHE A 128 3.48 21.43 -3.41
C PHE A 128 3.33 20.94 -1.96
N ASP A 129 4.32 21.26 -1.13
CA ASP A 129 4.06 21.29 0.32
C ASP A 129 2.82 22.18 0.49
N ASN A 130 1.83 21.71 1.27
CA ASN A 130 0.63 22.51 1.54
C ASN A 130 1.09 23.92 1.92
N ILE A 131 0.61 24.97 1.24
CA ILE A 131 1.02 26.37 1.50
C ILE A 131 0.94 26.68 3.01
N ALA A 132 -0.03 26.08 3.69
CA ALA A 132 -0.15 26.11 5.15
C ALA A 132 1.09 25.54 5.88
N ILE A 133 1.60 24.36 5.52
CA ILE A 133 2.76 23.71 6.14
C ILE A 133 4.03 24.54 5.92
N ASP A 134 4.25 25.05 4.70
CA ASP A 134 5.40 25.91 4.41
C ASP A 134 5.33 27.23 5.17
N THR A 135 4.14 27.84 5.29
CA THR A 135 3.93 29.04 6.09
C THR A 135 4.23 28.77 7.57
N LEU A 136 3.81 27.62 8.12
CA LEU A 136 4.08 27.24 9.50
C LEU A 136 5.57 27.04 9.76
N ARG A 137 6.28 26.37 8.84
CA ARG A 137 7.74 26.16 8.91
C ARG A 137 8.50 27.48 8.84
N GLN A 138 8.10 28.38 7.93
CA GLN A 138 8.69 29.73 7.82
C GLN A 138 8.51 30.54 9.12
N ASN A 139 7.37 30.39 9.80
CA ASN A 139 7.09 31.07 11.07
C ASN A 139 7.63 30.32 12.32
N ASN A 140 8.45 29.27 12.15
CA ASN A 140 8.98 28.44 13.24
C ASN A 140 7.89 27.84 14.16
N ILE A 141 6.69 27.59 13.65
CA ILE A 141 5.61 26.96 14.41
C ILE A 141 5.80 25.44 14.33
N LYS A 142 5.98 24.80 15.50
CA LYS A 142 6.11 23.34 15.58
C LYS A 142 4.82 22.66 15.12
N ILE A 143 4.90 21.86 14.09
CA ILE A 143 3.78 21.03 13.61
C ILE A 143 3.67 19.84 14.55
N PRO A 144 2.50 19.60 15.19
CA PRO A 144 2.35 18.44 16.05
C PRO A 144 2.37 17.15 15.23
N ASP A 145 3.29 16.24 15.53
CA ASP A 145 3.50 15.01 14.75
C ASP A 145 2.28 14.07 14.70
N LYS A 146 1.42 14.10 15.72
CA LYS A 146 0.21 13.26 15.82
C LYS A 146 -0.93 14.00 16.52
N VAL A 147 -1.67 14.78 15.74
CA VAL A 147 -2.88 15.50 16.20
C VAL A 147 -4.04 14.54 16.47
N PHE A 148 -4.16 13.48 15.66
CA PHE A 148 -5.25 12.51 15.74
C PHE A 148 -4.77 11.17 16.29
N GLU A 149 -5.72 10.40 16.84
CA GLU A 149 -5.53 8.99 17.15
C GLU A 149 -5.79 8.15 15.90
N PRO A 150 -4.83 7.32 15.45
CA PRO A 150 -5.03 6.47 14.29
C PRO A 150 -6.04 5.36 14.58
N PRO A 151 -6.78 4.88 13.56
CA PRO A 151 -7.57 3.66 13.64
C PRO A 151 -6.74 2.48 14.17
N SER A 152 -7.34 1.63 15.00
CA SER A 152 -6.71 0.39 15.49
C SER A 152 -7.66 -0.79 15.35
N SER A 153 -7.15 -2.01 15.32
CA SER A 153 -7.98 -3.22 15.23
C SER A 153 -8.96 -3.35 16.39
N HIS A 154 -8.58 -2.92 17.59
CA HIS A 154 -9.47 -2.90 18.75
C HIS A 154 -10.58 -1.85 18.65
N ASN A 155 -10.31 -0.74 17.96
CA ASN A 155 -11.24 0.37 17.80
C ASN A 155 -11.06 1.06 16.44
N PRO A 156 -11.62 0.49 15.36
CA PRO A 156 -11.39 1.00 14.00
C PRO A 156 -11.85 2.44 13.84
N PHE A 157 -12.98 2.83 14.44
CA PHE A 157 -13.52 4.18 14.34
C PHE A 157 -12.97 5.17 15.37
N SER A 158 -12.07 4.71 16.26
CA SER A 158 -11.48 5.47 17.37
C SER A 158 -12.53 6.20 18.24
N ASN A 159 -13.68 5.56 18.49
CA ASN A 159 -14.71 6.08 19.38
C ASN A 159 -14.26 5.97 20.84
N VAL A 160 -14.80 6.83 21.73
CA VAL A 160 -14.54 6.67 23.17
C VAL A 160 -15.11 5.35 23.66
N LEU A 161 -14.26 4.50 24.22
CA LEU A 161 -14.63 3.24 24.86
C LEU A 161 -14.70 3.41 26.38
N MET A 162 -15.39 2.51 27.07
CA MET A 162 -15.43 2.53 28.54
C MET A 162 -14.04 2.30 29.15
N SER A 163 -13.22 1.46 28.52
CA SER A 163 -11.84 1.19 28.92
C SER A 163 -10.93 2.42 28.82
N ASP A 164 -11.26 3.39 27.97
CA ASP A 164 -10.43 4.57 27.79
C ASP A 164 -10.42 5.46 29.05
N TYR A 165 -11.46 5.40 29.89
CA TYR A 165 -11.48 6.15 31.16
C TYR A 165 -10.42 5.70 32.16
N ASP A 166 -9.96 4.45 32.09
CA ASP A 166 -8.92 3.92 32.97
C ASP A 166 -7.54 3.91 32.28
N TYR A 167 -7.49 3.55 30.99
CA TYR A 167 -6.25 3.26 30.28
C TYR A 167 -5.82 4.35 29.27
N ASN A 168 -6.72 5.26 28.88
CA ASN A 168 -6.48 6.30 27.88
C ASN A 168 -7.19 7.62 28.24
N VAL A 169 -6.91 8.13 29.45
CA VAL A 169 -7.59 9.31 30.04
C VAL A 169 -7.40 10.58 29.19
N HIS A 170 -6.31 10.66 28.41
CA HIS A 170 -6.01 11.76 27.51
C HIS A 170 -6.14 11.35 26.05
N LYS A 171 -7.27 10.69 25.73
CA LYS A 171 -7.59 10.22 24.39
C LYS A 171 -7.55 11.35 23.36
N LYS A 172 -6.82 11.14 22.27
CA LYS A 172 -6.72 12.09 21.17
C LYS A 172 -7.97 12.00 20.27
N PRO A 173 -8.32 13.08 19.56
CA PRO A 173 -9.48 13.05 18.67
C PRO A 173 -9.27 12.01 17.55
N ALA A 174 -10.35 11.34 17.16
CA ALA A 174 -10.33 10.44 16.01
C ALA A 174 -10.00 11.20 14.72
N ALA A 175 -9.29 10.55 13.80
CA ALA A 175 -9.06 11.10 12.49
C ALA A 175 -10.38 11.22 11.68
N PRO A 176 -10.49 12.18 10.76
CA PRO A 176 -11.74 12.39 10.02
C PRO A 176 -12.05 11.22 9.07
N ALA A 177 -13.12 10.46 9.37
CA ALA A 177 -13.48 9.24 8.64
C ALA A 177 -13.90 9.46 7.17
N PHE A 178 -14.19 10.70 6.76
CA PHE A 178 -14.52 11.04 5.38
C PHE A 178 -13.26 11.17 4.50
N ASN A 179 -12.07 11.28 5.08
CA ASN A 179 -10.82 11.30 4.31
C ASN A 179 -10.54 9.90 3.79
N THR A 180 -10.30 9.76 2.49
CA THR A 180 -10.06 8.46 1.83
C THR A 180 -8.93 7.66 2.48
N ASN A 181 -7.84 8.32 2.89
CA ASN A 181 -6.70 7.63 3.53
C ASN A 181 -7.11 7.02 4.87
N VAL A 182 -7.80 7.80 5.70
CA VAL A 182 -8.31 7.35 7.00
C VAL A 182 -9.39 6.29 6.82
N ASN A 183 -10.26 6.44 5.82
CA ASN A 183 -11.30 5.48 5.51
C ASN A 183 -10.72 4.10 5.16
N ASN A 184 -9.69 4.07 4.32
CA ASN A 184 -8.96 2.85 3.98
C ASN A 184 -8.30 2.24 5.23
N ASP A 185 -7.69 3.06 6.09
CA ASP A 185 -7.12 2.59 7.36
C ASP A 185 -8.20 1.98 8.26
N ILE A 186 -9.37 2.62 8.40
CA ILE A 186 -10.52 2.07 9.16
C ILE A 186 -10.94 0.72 8.59
N LEU A 187 -11.02 0.60 7.27
CA LEU A 187 -11.37 -0.63 6.54
C LEU A 187 -10.40 -1.77 6.84
N ASP A 188 -9.10 -1.49 6.77
CA ASP A 188 -8.06 -2.49 7.00
C ASP A 188 -8.00 -2.91 8.47
N GLN A 189 -8.16 -1.95 9.40
CA GLN A 189 -8.27 -2.26 10.82
C GLN A 189 -9.54 -3.05 11.16
N ALA A 190 -10.66 -2.77 10.48
CA ALA A 190 -11.89 -3.56 10.64
C ALA A 190 -11.71 -5.01 10.12
N LYS A 191 -11.01 -5.21 9.00
CA LYS A 191 -10.64 -6.56 8.53
C LYS A 191 -9.71 -7.25 9.54
N GLN A 192 -8.79 -6.50 10.14
CA GLN A 192 -7.88 -7.01 11.17
C GLN A 192 -8.62 -7.41 12.45
N LEU A 193 -9.60 -6.63 12.89
CA LEU A 193 -10.48 -6.97 14.01
C LEU A 193 -11.12 -8.35 13.80
N VAL A 194 -11.65 -8.62 12.60
CA VAL A 194 -12.26 -9.92 12.28
C VAL A 194 -11.26 -11.06 12.36
N ARG A 195 -10.01 -10.86 11.92
CA ARG A 195 -8.94 -11.87 12.08
C ARG A 195 -8.64 -12.15 13.54
N GLU A 196 -8.43 -11.08 14.32
CA GLU A 196 -8.07 -11.19 15.75
C GLU A 196 -9.19 -11.82 16.58
N ALA A 197 -10.45 -11.60 16.19
CA ALA A 197 -11.61 -12.24 16.81
C ALA A 197 -11.75 -13.74 16.47
N ASN A 198 -11.06 -14.25 15.45
CA ASN A 198 -11.17 -15.63 14.96
C ASN A 198 -9.78 -16.31 14.85
N PRO A 199 -9.06 -16.53 15.96
CA PRO A 199 -7.69 -17.04 15.94
C PRO A 199 -7.56 -18.46 15.36
N ASP A 200 -8.62 -19.27 15.44
CA ASP A 200 -8.64 -20.64 14.94
C ASP A 200 -8.64 -20.75 13.40
N GLN A 201 -8.80 -19.62 12.69
CA GLN A 201 -8.91 -19.56 11.23
C GLN A 201 -7.88 -18.58 10.63
N PRO A 202 -6.66 -19.03 10.31
CA PRO A 202 -5.58 -18.14 9.84
C PRO A 202 -5.90 -17.47 8.49
N ASP A 203 -6.63 -18.14 7.60
CA ASP A 203 -6.93 -17.65 6.24
C ASP A 203 -8.31 -16.98 6.14
N ILE A 204 -8.90 -16.52 7.25
CA ILE A 204 -10.28 -15.99 7.25
C ILE A 204 -10.41 -14.71 6.41
N SER A 205 -9.39 -13.86 6.36
CA SER A 205 -9.41 -12.65 5.54
C SER A 205 -9.45 -12.94 4.05
N ASP A 206 -8.66 -13.92 3.60
CA ASP A 206 -8.61 -14.31 2.19
C ASP A 206 -9.88 -15.01 1.72
N LYS A 207 -10.69 -15.50 2.65
CA LYS A 207 -11.99 -16.12 2.36
C LYS A 207 -13.16 -15.14 2.38
N LEU A 208 -13.04 -14.03 3.12
CA LEU A 208 -14.13 -13.07 3.31
C LEU A 208 -13.96 -11.78 2.49
N PHE A 209 -12.74 -11.44 2.07
CA PHE A 209 -12.41 -10.12 1.53
C PHE A 209 -11.56 -10.17 0.26
N LYS A 210 -11.55 -11.30 -0.47
CA LYS A 210 -10.64 -11.48 -1.61
C LYS A 210 -11.21 -10.88 -2.89
N ASP A 211 -12.50 -11.10 -3.12
CA ASP A 211 -13.14 -10.60 -4.34
C ASP A 211 -13.64 -9.17 -4.16
N LEU A 212 -13.61 -8.39 -5.26
CA LEU A 212 -14.11 -7.02 -5.27
C LEU A 212 -15.58 -6.92 -4.82
N GLY A 213 -16.39 -7.92 -5.18
CA GLY A 213 -17.78 -8.00 -4.75
C GLY A 213 -17.93 -8.20 -3.25
N GLU A 214 -17.07 -9.04 -2.64
CA GLU A 214 -17.06 -9.27 -1.19
C GLU A 214 -16.60 -8.02 -0.44
N GLN A 215 -15.56 -7.34 -0.94
CA GLN A 215 -15.11 -6.08 -0.37
C GLN A 215 -16.21 -5.02 -0.41
N PHE A 216 -16.93 -4.88 -1.52
CA PHE A 216 -18.05 -3.95 -1.62
C PHE A 216 -19.18 -4.28 -0.62
N VAL A 217 -19.53 -5.56 -0.46
CA VAL A 217 -20.54 -5.99 0.52
C VAL A 217 -20.06 -5.70 1.94
N PHE A 218 -18.78 -5.91 2.23
CA PHE A 218 -18.19 -5.58 3.52
C PHE A 218 -18.25 -4.07 3.80
N GLU A 219 -17.84 -3.22 2.86
CA GLU A 219 -17.96 -1.76 2.99
C GLU A 219 -19.40 -1.32 3.23
N GLN A 220 -20.36 -1.92 2.51
CA GLN A 220 -21.78 -1.66 2.69
C GLN A 220 -22.30 -2.08 4.07
N SER A 221 -21.71 -3.14 4.65
CA SER A 221 -22.01 -3.62 6.00
C SER A 221 -21.46 -2.70 7.09
N LEU A 222 -20.45 -1.87 6.77
CA LEU A 222 -19.86 -0.91 7.70
C LEU A 222 -20.67 0.38 7.85
N ARG A 223 -21.67 0.64 6.99
CA ARG A 223 -22.52 1.85 7.04
C ARG A 223 -23.14 2.21 8.40
N PRO A 224 -23.63 1.28 9.25
CA PRO A 224 -24.16 1.66 10.57
C PRO A 224 -23.06 2.09 11.54
N PHE A 225 -21.79 1.75 11.27
CA PHE A 225 -20.66 2.10 12.12
C PHE A 225 -20.01 3.40 11.64
N HIS A 226 -19.78 4.30 12.59
CA HIS A 226 -19.24 5.63 12.32
C HIS A 226 -18.52 6.17 13.56
N SER A 227 -17.64 7.14 13.34
CA SER A 227 -17.05 7.92 14.44
C SER A 227 -18.09 8.89 15.00
N ASN A 228 -18.23 8.90 16.32
CA ASN A 228 -19.14 9.79 17.04
C ASN A 228 -18.64 11.24 16.97
N PRO A 229 -19.51 12.24 17.16
CA PRO A 229 -19.09 13.65 17.16
C PRO A 229 -18.07 14.02 18.25
N SER A 230 -18.08 13.29 19.37
CA SER A 230 -17.14 13.46 20.47
C SER A 230 -16.30 12.19 20.64
N THR A 231 -15.00 12.30 20.38
CA THR A 231 -14.04 11.18 20.43
C THR A 231 -12.91 11.36 21.45
N THR A 232 -12.92 12.47 22.20
CA THR A 232 -11.92 12.81 23.21
C THR A 232 -12.45 12.59 24.63
N ILE A 233 -11.53 12.47 25.60
CA ILE A 233 -11.83 12.52 27.02
C ILE A 233 -10.98 13.65 27.66
N PRO A 234 -11.60 14.66 28.31
CA PRO A 234 -13.02 15.00 28.26
C PRO A 234 -13.47 15.45 26.85
N ASN A 235 -14.79 15.66 26.66
CA ASN A 235 -15.29 16.23 25.42
C ASN A 235 -14.82 17.69 25.23
N ASP A 236 -14.61 18.12 23.99
CA ASP A 236 -14.12 19.48 23.67
C ASP A 236 -15.21 20.55 23.80
N GLN A 237 -15.58 20.86 25.04
CA GLN A 237 -16.57 21.92 25.33
C GLN A 237 -16.05 23.31 25.00
N GLN A 238 -14.73 23.50 25.11
CA GLN A 238 -14.09 24.78 24.81
C GLN A 238 -14.19 25.09 23.32
N GLY A 239 -13.83 24.14 22.45
CA GLY A 239 -13.96 24.30 21.01
C GLY A 239 -15.40 24.55 20.58
N PHE A 240 -16.38 23.91 21.23
CA PHE A 240 -17.80 24.19 20.98
C PHE A 240 -18.21 25.61 21.39
N ALA A 241 -17.79 26.09 22.57
CA ALA A 241 -18.09 27.45 23.02
C ALA A 241 -17.43 28.51 22.14
N GLU A 242 -16.18 28.28 21.71
CA GLU A 242 -15.46 29.15 20.77
C GLU A 242 -16.12 29.15 19.38
N PHE A 243 -16.62 28.01 18.92
CA PHE A 243 -17.40 27.94 17.68
C PHE A 243 -18.69 28.76 17.75
N CYS A 244 -19.44 28.66 18.85
CA CYS A 244 -20.71 29.39 19.01
C CYS A 244 -20.52 30.90 19.27
N TYR A 245 -19.53 31.28 20.07
CA TYR A 245 -19.41 32.63 20.62
C TYR A 245 -18.04 33.30 20.40
N GLY A 246 -17.01 32.57 19.98
CA GLY A 246 -15.63 33.08 19.92
C GLY A 246 -15.41 34.23 18.93
N SER A 247 -16.24 34.31 17.88
CA SER A 247 -16.21 35.42 16.91
C SER A 247 -17.17 36.57 17.27
N MET A 248 -17.90 36.47 18.39
CA MET A 248 -18.88 37.46 18.79
C MET A 248 -18.18 38.66 19.45
N VAL A 249 -17.98 39.71 18.66
CA VAL A 249 -17.42 40.98 19.17
C VAL A 249 -18.45 41.76 19.97
N SER A 250 -18.10 42.21 21.18
CA SER A 250 -18.97 43.01 22.03
C SER A 250 -18.59 44.48 22.03
N CYS A 251 -19.59 45.37 22.04
CA CYS A 251 -19.35 46.80 22.26
C CYS A 251 -18.74 47.09 23.65
N LYS A 252 -19.04 46.24 24.65
CA LYS A 252 -18.47 46.35 26.01
C LYS A 252 -16.95 46.18 26.03
N GLU A 253 -16.40 45.47 25.05
CA GLU A 253 -14.96 45.25 24.88
C GLU A 253 -14.27 46.41 24.16
N GLY A 254 -15.00 47.47 23.78
CA GLY A 254 -14.47 48.64 23.08
C GLY A 254 -14.38 48.46 21.56
N ASN A 255 -15.00 47.41 20.99
CA ASN A 255 -15.03 47.22 19.54
C ASN A 255 -15.96 48.24 18.86
N MET A 256 -15.36 49.18 18.13
CA MET A 256 -16.08 50.29 17.47
C MET A 256 -17.12 49.81 16.43
N PHE A 257 -16.83 48.73 15.70
CA PHE A 257 -17.75 48.16 14.71
C PHE A 257 -18.98 47.54 15.37
N ALA A 258 -18.78 46.84 16.49
CA ALA A 258 -19.89 46.27 17.27
C ALA A 258 -20.79 47.36 17.89
N CYS A 259 -20.19 48.46 18.39
CA CYS A 259 -20.94 49.59 18.96
C CYS A 259 -21.78 50.35 17.92
N ALA A 260 -21.27 50.46 16.68
CA ALA A 260 -21.96 51.17 15.62
C ALA A 260 -23.13 50.38 15.00
N ARG A 261 -23.18 49.05 15.17
CA ARG A 261 -24.10 48.14 14.46
C ARG A 261 -25.59 48.44 14.68
N ASN A 262 -25.95 49.01 15.84
CA ASN A 262 -27.33 49.35 16.19
C ASN A 262 -27.53 50.86 16.44
N LEU A 263 -26.61 51.71 15.99
CA LEU A 263 -26.72 53.15 16.14
C LEU A 263 -27.65 53.74 15.06
N ALA A 264 -28.93 53.37 15.09
CA ALA A 264 -29.95 54.01 14.27
C ALA A 264 -30.11 55.46 14.75
N ARG A 265 -29.39 56.39 14.12
CA ARG A 265 -29.69 57.81 14.26
C ARG A 265 -30.99 58.06 13.52
N HIS A 266 -32.08 58.27 14.25
CA HIS A 266 -33.28 58.88 13.69
C HIS A 266 -32.89 60.26 13.17
N THR A 267 -32.77 60.41 11.85
CA THR A 267 -32.74 61.71 11.19
C THR A 267 -34.18 62.20 11.13
N ASN A 268 -34.53 63.13 12.02
CA ASN A 268 -35.71 64.01 11.85
C ASN A 268 -35.31 65.22 11.02
#